data_AF-A0A7C5PET3-F1
#
_entry.id   AF-A0A7C5PET3-F1
#
_cell.length_a   1.000
_cell.length_b   1.000
_cell.length_c   1.000
_cell.angle_alpha   90.00
_cell.angle_beta   90.00
_cell.angle_gamma   90.00
#
_symmetry.space_group_name_H-M   'P 1'
#
loop_
_entity.id
_entity.type
_entity.pdbx_description
1 polymer ?
#
loop_
_entity_poly.entity_id
_entity_poly.type
_entity_poly.pdbx_seq_one_letter_code
_entity_poly.pdbx_strand_id
1 'polypeptide(L)' 'MSNEQSFQKVRGEAVQKCPECGSTDLVRKDKEIYCRKCGAVIE' A
#
# COMPACT_ATOMS: atom_id res chain seq x y z
N MET A 1 0.16 -29.93 27.53
CA MET A 1 -0.08 -28.49 27.76
C MET A 1 -0.10 -27.83 26.40
N SER A 2 -1.29 -27.46 25.93
CA SER A 2 -1.54 -26.88 24.61
C SER A 2 -1.00 -25.45 24.58
N ASN A 3 0.00 -25.18 23.74
CA ASN A 3 0.48 -23.81 23.50
C ASN A 3 0.02 -23.36 22.12
N GLU A 4 -1.23 -22.93 22.10
CA GLU A 4 -1.83 -22.00 21.16
C GLU A 4 -0.99 -20.71 21.07
N GLN A 5 -0.13 -20.60 20.05
CA GLN A 5 0.40 -19.30 19.64
C GLN A 5 -0.19 -18.94 18.29
N SER A 6 -1.34 -18.27 18.39
CA SER A 6 -1.94 -17.46 17.34
C SER A 6 -0.93 -16.43 16.86
N PHE A 7 -0.14 -16.79 15.85
CA PHE A 7 0.55 -15.80 15.03
C PHE A 7 -0.52 -15.00 14.30
N GLN A 8 -0.92 -13.90 14.93
CA GLN A 8 -1.61 -12.80 14.27
C GLN A 8 -0.81 -12.47 13.02
N LYS A 9 -1.33 -12.91 11.88
CA LYS A 9 -0.96 -12.40 10.57
C LYS A 9 -1.28 -10.92 10.62
N VAL A 10 -0.30 -10.11 11.00
CA VAL A 10 -0.22 -8.73 10.55
C VAL A 10 -0.11 -8.82 9.04
N ARG A 11 -1.27 -8.95 8.39
CA ARG A 11 -1.44 -8.58 6.99
C ARG A 11 -1.21 -7.07 7.01
N GLY A 12 0.06 -6.68 7.03
CA GLY A 12 0.46 -5.36 6.61
C GLY A 12 -0.02 -5.29 5.17
N GLU A 13 -1.20 -4.72 4.97
CA GLU A 13 -1.54 -4.10 3.70
C GLU A 13 -0.31 -3.29 3.34
N ALA A 14 0.44 -3.77 2.36
CA ALA A 14 1.60 -3.07 1.87
C ALA A 14 1.07 -1.75 1.34
N VAL A 15 1.10 -0.71 2.18
CA VAL A 15 0.62 0.61 1.83
C VAL A 15 1.49 1.06 0.67
N GLN A 16 0.95 0.99 -0.53
CA GLN A 16 1.65 1.35 -1.74
C GLN A 16 1.99 2.84 -1.63
N LYS A 17 3.28 3.15 -1.71
CA LYS A 17 3.78 4.52 -1.69
C LYS A 17 4.18 4.91 -3.09
N CYS A 18 3.98 6.18 -3.41
CA CYS A 18 4.51 6.79 -4.60
C CYS A 18 6.05 6.70 -4.55
N PRO A 19 6.71 6.00 -5.50
CA PRO A 19 8.18 5.95 -5.57
C PRO A 19 8.82 7.32 -5.83
N GLU A 20 8.09 8.26 -6.42
CA GLU A 20 8.64 9.57 -6.81
C GLU A 20 8.70 10.56 -5.65
N CYS A 21 7.69 10.57 -4.78
CA CYS A 21 7.59 11.54 -3.68
C CYS A 21 7.32 10.94 -2.30
N GLY A 22 7.24 9.62 -2.20
CA GLY A 22 6.96 8.89 -0.95
C GLY A 22 5.52 9.01 -0.43
N SER A 23 4.63 9.70 -1.15
CA SER A 23 3.24 9.87 -0.75
C SER A 23 2.49 8.54 -0.74
N THR A 24 1.69 8.31 0.29
CA THR A 24 0.73 7.19 0.34
C THR A 24 -0.61 7.56 -0.29
N ASP A 25 -0.81 8.83 -0.69
CA ASP A 25 -2.03 9.31 -1.35
C ASP A 25 -1.99 8.95 -2.85
N LEU A 26 -2.26 7.68 -3.12
CA LEU A 26 -2.39 7.11 -4.45
C LEU A 26 -3.88 6.96 -4.79
N VAL A 27 -4.25 7.32 -6.01
CA VAL A 27 -5.60 7.16 -6.53
C VAL A 27 -5.55 6.28 -7.77
N ARG A 28 -6.49 5.34 -7.84
CA ARG A 28 -6.70 4.53 -9.04
C ARG A 28 -7.73 5.22 -9.92
N LYS A 29 -7.38 5.48 -11.18
CA LYS A 29 -8.30 5.99 -12.20
C LYS A 29 -8.20 5.10 -13.42
N ASP A 30 -9.35 4.63 -13.88
CA ASP A 30 -9.45 3.62 -14.92
C ASP A 30 -8.66 2.34 -14.52
N LYS A 31 -7.53 2.08 -15.18
CA LYS A 31 -6.64 0.95 -14.88
C LYS A 31 -5.29 1.39 -14.32
N GLU A 32 -5.07 2.69 -14.20
CA GLU A 32 -3.79 3.26 -13.79
C GLU A 32 -3.86 3.75 -12.35
N ILE A 33 -2.78 3.60 -11.61
CA ILE A 33 -2.60 4.17 -10.27
C ILE A 33 -1.71 5.38 -10.43
N TYR A 34 -2.13 6.53 -9.92
CA TYR A 34 -1.30 7.73 -9.90
C TYR A 34 -1.29 8.37 -8.53
N CYS A 35 -0.22 9.08 -8.23
CA CYS A 35 -0.06 9.82 -7.00
C CYS A 35 -0.79 11.16 -7.11
N ARG A 36 -1.72 11.47 -6.19
CA ARG A 36 -2.36 12.80 -6.18
C ARG A 36 -1.43 13.93 -5.77
N LYS A 37 -0.33 13.62 -5.07
CA LYS A 37 0.60 14.64 -4.56
C LYS A 37 1.54 15.17 -5.65
N CYS A 38 2.11 14.28 -6.48
CA CYS A 38 3.05 14.68 -7.53
C CYS A 38 2.50 14.46 -8.95
N GLY A 39 1.37 13.76 -9.11
CA GLY A 39 0.80 13.42 -10.42
C GLY A 39 1.48 12.23 -11.10
N ALA A 40 2.48 11.60 -10.49
CA ALA A 40 3.20 10.49 -11.10
C ALA A 40 2.32 9.24 -11.25
N VAL A 41 2.36 8.62 -12.43
CA VAL A 41 1.73 7.32 -12.71
C VAL A 41 2.63 6.22 -12.18
N ILE A 42 2.05 5.29 -11.43
CA ILE A 42 2.73 4.21 -10.70
C ILE A 42 2.52 2.86 -11.37
N GLU A 43 1.29 2.57 -11.81
CA GLU A 43 0.87 1.32 -12.45
C GLU A 43 -0.16 1.63 -13.54
#